data_AF-A0A1U6GLS7-F1
#
_entry.id   AF-A0A1U6GLS7-F1
#
_cell.length_a   1.000
_cell.length_b   1.000
_cell.length_c   1.000
_cell.angle_alpha   90.00
_cell.angle_beta   90.00
_cell.angle_gamma   90.00
#
_symmetry.space_group_name_H-M   'P 1'
#
loop_
_entity.id
_entity.type
_entity.pdbx_description
1 polymer ?
#
loop_
_entity_poly.entity_id
_entity_poly.type
_entity_poly.pdbx_seq_one_letter_code
_entity_poly.pdbx_strand_id
1 'polypeptide(L)'
;MNDVITGSDLTRAMLQNGHKGIWCAVDDCSDEDAVLDLVNNDFTAYIISFYDGKFYCEAGMAWSCAVPIKISVMTQNDVGL
;
A
#
# COMPACT_ATOMS: atom_id res chain seq x y z
N MET A 1 -21.29 -5.58 13.35
CA MET A 1 -20.86 -6.17 12.08
C MET A 1 -19.37 -5.94 12.02
N ASN A 2 -18.55 -7.00 12.05
CA ASN A 2 -17.10 -6.87 11.97
C ASN A 2 -16.74 -6.88 10.48
N ASP A 3 -16.94 -5.75 9.82
CA ASP A 3 -16.55 -5.60 8.42
C ASP A 3 -15.03 -5.66 8.34
N VAL A 4 -14.52 -6.55 7.50
CA VAL A 4 -13.08 -6.66 7.26
C VAL A 4 -12.65 -5.40 6.51
N ILE A 5 -11.86 -4.55 7.16
CA ILE A 5 -11.23 -3.40 6.52
C ILE A 5 -10.09 -3.86 5.61
N THR A 6 -10.06 -3.36 4.38
CA THR A 6 -9.05 -3.67 3.36
C THR A 6 -8.69 -2.42 2.55
N GLY A 7 -7.76 -2.54 1.62
CA GLY A 7 -7.43 -1.46 0.68
C GLY A 7 -6.91 -0.19 1.34
N SER A 8 -7.18 0.95 0.71
CA SER A 8 -6.86 2.30 1.22
C SER A 8 -7.43 2.55 2.61
N ASP A 9 -8.59 1.99 2.92
CA ASP A 9 -9.25 2.12 4.22
C ASP A 9 -8.42 1.48 5.34
N LEU A 10 -7.84 0.31 5.07
CA LEU A 10 -6.91 -0.33 5.99
C LEU A 10 -5.64 0.50 6.18
N THR A 11 -5.06 1.07 5.12
CA THR A 11 -3.89 1.96 5.25
C THR A 11 -4.21 3.19 6.11
N ARG A 12 -5.37 3.83 5.90
CA ARG A 12 -5.83 4.96 6.74
C ARG A 12 -5.96 4.55 8.19
N ALA A 13 -6.58 3.40 8.47
CA ALA A 13 -6.73 2.88 9.82
C ALA A 13 -5.36 2.58 10.46
N MET A 14 -4.42 2.00 9.73
CA MET A 14 -3.06 1.74 10.21
C MET A 14 -2.33 3.04 10.58
N LEU A 15 -2.39 4.06 9.72
CA LEU A 15 -1.79 5.38 10.00
C LEU A 15 -2.41 6.04 11.24
N GLN A 16 -3.73 5.98 11.40
CA GLN A 16 -4.43 6.51 12.58
C GLN A 16 -4.04 5.79 13.87
N ASN A 17 -3.74 4.49 13.79
CA ASN A 17 -3.22 3.69 14.91
C ASN A 17 -1.72 3.89 15.17
N GLY A 18 -1.06 4.81 14.45
CA GLY A 18 0.34 5.15 14.65
C GLY A 18 1.33 4.18 14.00
N HIS A 19 0.86 3.27 13.14
CA HIS A 19 1.76 2.50 12.30
C HIS A 19 2.50 3.45 11.36
N LYS A 20 3.80 3.24 11.25
CA LYS A 20 4.66 3.99 10.34
C LYS A 20 5.23 3.06 9.32
N GLY A 21 5.45 3.58 8.12
CA GLY A 21 6.21 2.86 7.12
C GLY A 21 5.47 1.64 6.60
N ILE A 22 4.30 1.92 6.06
CA ILE A 22 3.41 0.91 5.49
C ILE A 22 3.81 0.77 4.03
N TRP A 23 4.29 -0.40 3.63
CA TRP A 23 4.47 -0.68 2.21
C TRP A 23 3.11 -0.80 1.55
N CYS A 24 2.87 0.02 0.54
CA CYS A 24 1.64 0.04 -0.21
C CYS A 24 1.93 -0.12 -1.70
N ALA A 25 1.04 -0.85 -2.39
CA ALA A 25 0.80 -0.60 -3.81
C ALA A 25 -0.01 0.70 -3.93
N VAL A 26 0.29 1.53 -4.91
CA VAL A 26 -0.25 2.90 -5.01
C VAL A 26 -0.72 3.18 -6.42
N ASP A 27 -1.79 3.97 -6.52
CA ASP A 27 -2.33 4.46 -7.79
C ASP A 27 -3.15 5.73 -7.53
N ASP A 28 -3.47 6.46 -8.60
CA ASP A 28 -4.28 7.68 -8.54
C ASP A 28 -5.77 7.47 -8.89
N CYS A 29 -6.15 6.29 -9.38
CA CYS A 29 -7.49 5.97 -9.89
C CYS A 29 -8.30 5.11 -8.91
N SER A 30 -7.77 3.95 -8.50
CA SER A 30 -8.51 3.01 -7.63
C SER A 30 -7.62 2.05 -6.82
N ASP A 31 -8.20 1.42 -5.80
CA ASP A 31 -7.53 0.35 -5.05
C ASP A 31 -7.30 -0.89 -5.93
N GLU A 32 -8.24 -1.19 -6.83
CA GLU A 32 -8.12 -2.27 -7.81
C GLU A 32 -6.96 -2.04 -8.77
N ASP A 33 -6.83 -0.83 -9.30
CA ASP A 33 -5.73 -0.44 -10.19
C ASP A 33 -4.40 -0.47 -9.44
N ALA A 34 -4.34 0.04 -8.20
CA ALA A 34 -3.14 -0.08 -7.35
C ALA A 34 -2.69 -1.53 -7.17
N VAL A 35 -3.62 -2.48 -7.01
CA VAL A 35 -3.29 -3.91 -6.90
C VAL A 35 -2.87 -4.51 -8.24
N LEU A 36 -3.48 -4.10 -9.36
CA LEU A 36 -3.09 -4.55 -10.70
C LEU A 36 -1.68 -4.08 -11.07
N ASP A 37 -1.31 -2.87 -10.68
CA ASP A 37 0.03 -2.31 -10.91
C ASP A 37 1.12 -3.07 -10.15
N LEU A 38 0.77 -3.73 -9.03
CA LEU A 38 1.69 -4.64 -8.35
C LEU A 38 2.08 -5.83 -9.23
N VAL A 39 1.15 -6.33 -10.06
CA VAL A 39 1.39 -7.48 -10.95
C VAL A 39 2.28 -7.09 -12.13
N ASN A 40 2.17 -5.86 -12.60
CA ASN A 40 2.98 -5.32 -13.69
C ASN A 40 4.25 -4.58 -13.20
N ASN A 41 4.47 -4.55 -11.88
CA ASN A 41 5.63 -3.95 -11.19
C ASN A 41 5.78 -2.44 -11.43
N ASP A 42 4.68 -1.68 -11.45
CA ASP A 42 4.78 -0.27 -11.79
C ASP A 42 5.16 0.57 -10.57
N PHE A 43 4.42 0.53 -9.45
CA PHE A 43 4.75 1.37 -8.28
C PHE A 43 4.38 0.78 -6.91
N THR A 44 5.37 0.73 -6.01
CA THR A 44 5.14 0.57 -4.56
C THR A 44 5.74 1.75 -3.81
N ALA A 45 5.12 2.15 -2.70
CA ALA A 45 5.59 3.27 -1.89
C ALA A 45 5.54 2.96 -0.39
N TYR A 46 6.47 3.59 0.34
CA TYR A 46 6.51 3.55 1.80
C TYR A 46 5.68 4.71 2.36
N ILE A 47 4.41 4.45 2.69
CA ILE A 47 3.45 5.46 3.12
C ILE A 47 3.65 5.77 4.61
N ILE A 48 3.72 7.07 4.91
CA ILE A 48 3.99 7.59 6.26
C ILE A 48 2.90 8.51 6.80
N SER A 49 2.03 9.05 5.95
CA SER A 49 0.94 9.93 6.38
C SER A 49 -0.21 9.97 5.39
N PHE A 50 -1.39 10.33 5.89
CA PHE A 50 -2.58 10.61 5.10
C PHE A 50 -3.16 11.97 5.51
N TYR A 51 -3.26 12.89 4.57
CA TYR A 51 -3.87 14.20 4.77
C TYR A 51 -4.41 14.74 3.45
N ASP A 52 -5.42 15.62 3.51
CA ASP A 52 -6.05 16.23 2.33
C ASP A 52 -6.49 15.21 1.25
N GLY A 53 -6.99 14.05 1.70
CA GLY A 53 -7.46 12.99 0.83
C GLY A 53 -6.37 12.19 0.11
N LYS A 54 -5.09 12.37 0.45
CA LYS A 54 -3.96 11.72 -0.22
C LYS A 54 -3.03 10.99 0.74
N PHE A 55 -2.42 9.92 0.24
CA PHE A 55 -1.36 9.16 0.90
C PHE A 55 0.01 9.68 0.49
N TYR A 56 0.87 9.96 1.45
CA TYR A 56 2.19 10.52 1.20
C TYR A 56 3.29 9.54 1.62
N CYS A 57 4.28 9.39 0.74
CA CYS A 57 5.51 8.69 1.06
C CYS A 57 6.56 9.63 1.67
N GLU A 58 7.65 9.07 2.19
CA GLU A 58 8.75 9.85 2.78
C GLU A 58 9.38 10.85 1.81
N ALA A 59 9.37 10.54 0.50
CA ALA A 59 9.86 11.44 -0.54
C ALA A 59 8.90 12.59 -0.89
N GLY A 60 7.74 12.68 -0.23
CA GLY A 60 6.74 13.73 -0.45
C GLY A 60 5.85 13.54 -1.68
N MET A 61 5.98 12.42 -2.40
CA MET A 61 5.02 12.04 -3.45
C MET A 61 3.69 11.62 -2.84
N ALA A 62 2.60 11.93 -3.54
CA ALA A 62 1.23 11.77 -3.05
C ALA A 62 0.42 10.90 -4.01
N TRP A 63 -0.46 10.07 -3.46
CA TRP A 63 -1.31 9.15 -4.21
C TRP A 63 -2.76 9.22 -3.71
N SER A 64 -3.72 9.00 -4.60
CA SER A 64 -5.14 8.89 -4.20
C SER A 64 -5.45 7.57 -3.49
N CYS A 65 -4.79 6.48 -3.90
CA CYS A 65 -5.02 5.13 -3.39
C CYS A 65 -3.71 4.51 -2.87
N ALA A 66 -3.81 3.76 -1.77
CA ALA A 66 -2.68 3.05 -1.17
C ALA A 66 -3.13 1.75 -0.49
N VAL A 67 -2.94 0.62 -1.16
CA VAL A 67 -3.31 -0.71 -0.65
C VAL A 67 -2.12 -1.33 0.08
N PRO A 68 -2.24 -1.70 1.37
CA PRO A 68 -1.12 -2.18 2.15
C PRO A 68 -0.72 -3.60 1.73
N ILE A 69 0.56 -3.83 1.49
CA ILE A 69 1.12 -5.10 1.03
C ILE A 69 2.19 -5.64 1.99
N LYS A 70 2.48 -6.93 1.89
CA LYS A 70 3.64 -7.56 2.54
C LYS A 70 4.71 -7.82 1.49
N ILE A 71 5.91 -7.27 1.69
CA ILE A 71 7.08 -7.53 0.86
C ILE A 71 7.97 -8.53 1.58
N SER A 72 8.39 -9.59 0.88
CA SER A 72 9.31 -10.61 1.38
C SER A 72 10.31 -11.00 0.30
N VAL A 73 11.57 -11.17 0.69
CA VAL A 73 12.63 -11.68 -0.21
C VAL A 73 12.29 -13.11 -0.61
N MET A 74 12.36 -13.39 -1.91
CA MET A 74 12.22 -14.75 -2.41
C MET A 74 13.47 -15.58 -2.13
N THR A 75 13.26 -16.84 -1.79
CA THR A 75 14.29 -17.86 -1.62
C THR A 75 14.27 -18.85 -2.77
N GLN A 76 15.29 -19.71 -2.85
CA GLN A 76 15.31 -20.82 -3.81
C GLN A 76 14.09 -21.74 -3.65
N ASN A 77 13.64 -21.97 -2.41
CA ASN A 77 12.45 -22.77 -2.12
C ASN A 77 11.17 -22.17 -2.73
N ASP A 78 11.02 -20.84 -2.76
CA ASP A 78 9.81 -20.16 -3.28
C ASP A 78 9.66 -20.33 -4.80
N VAL A 79 10.76 -20.66 -5.49
CA VAL A 79 10.81 -20.87 -6.95
C VAL A 79 11.09 -22.32 -7.35
N GLY A 80 11.17 -23.23 -6.36
CA GLY A 80 11.45 -24.64 -6.60
C GLY A 80 12.86 -24.95 -7.13
N LEU A 81 13.86 -24.15 -6.71
CA LEU A 81 15.29 -24.35 -7.00
C LEU A 81 16.05 -24.94 -5.80
#